data_AF-A0A2M7FMF6-F1
#
_entry.id   AF-A0A2M7FMF6-F1
#
_cell.length_a   1.000
_cell.length_b   1.000
_cell.length_c   1.000
_cell.angle_alpha   90.00
_cell.angle_beta   90.00
_cell.angle_gamma   90.00
#
_symmetry.space_group_name_H-M   'P 1'
#
loop_
_entity.id
_entity.type
_entity.pdbx_description
1 polymer ?
#
loop_
_entity_poly.entity_id
_entity_poly.type
_entity_poly.pdbx_seq_one_letter_code
_entity_poly.pdbx_strand_id
1 'polypeptide(L)'
;MNKFIDQIKGKKVLVFGLGSQGGGSGDLSWLTKHGAIATASDRDLTLVPEGQTKEQIDWADLIIKNPGVPDEHELILYAKSRGLPVLTSIALFVKYTSLTTIGVTGTRGKSTTVALITQMLERVYPGQV
;
A
#
# COMPACT_ATOMS: atom_id res chain seq x y z
N MET A 1 7.47 -1.00 -13.77
CA MET A 1 8.06 -0.56 -12.48
C MET A 1 8.72 0.83 -12.53
N ASN A 2 9.63 1.11 -13.47
CA ASN A 2 10.36 2.41 -13.51
C ASN A 2 9.46 3.66 -13.53
N LYS A 3 8.38 3.66 -14.32
CA LYS A 3 7.45 4.81 -14.42
C LYS A 3 6.83 5.23 -13.08
N PHE A 4 6.61 4.32 -12.14
CA PHE A 4 6.03 4.67 -10.84
C PHE A 4 7.07 5.25 -9.89
N ILE A 5 8.24 4.62 -9.84
CA ILE A 5 9.37 5.09 -9.05
C ILE A 5 9.68 6.55 -9.44
N ASP A 6 9.66 6.86 -10.74
CA ASP A 6 9.84 8.22 -11.25
C ASP A 6 8.75 9.19 -10.76
N GLN A 7 7.50 8.72 -10.61
CA GLN A 7 6.37 9.55 -10.17
C GLN A 7 6.33 9.78 -8.66
N ILE A 8 6.86 8.87 -7.84
CA ILE A 8 6.91 9.02 -6.38
C ILE A 8 8.17 9.71 -5.88
N LYS A 9 9.21 9.78 -6.71
CA LYS A 9 10.47 10.40 -6.31
C LYS A 9 10.23 11.87 -5.95
N GLY A 10 10.63 12.24 -4.73
CA GLY A 10 10.43 13.57 -4.15
C GLY A 10 9.00 13.86 -3.68
N LYS A 11 8.04 12.95 -3.87
CA LYS A 11 6.67 13.10 -3.35
C LYS A 11 6.61 12.83 -1.87
N LYS A 12 5.78 13.60 -1.17
CA LYS A 12 5.44 13.38 0.23
C LYS A 12 4.38 12.29 0.32
N VAL A 13 4.74 11.12 0.82
CA VAL A 13 3.82 9.96 0.87
C VAL A 13 3.56 9.60 2.32
N LEU A 14 2.28 9.60 2.70
CA LEU A 14 1.85 9.19 4.04
C LEU A 14 1.34 7.75 4.01
N VAL A 15 1.99 6.86 4.76
CA VAL A 15 1.47 5.52 5.02
C VAL A 15 0.53 5.57 6.22
N PHE A 16 -0.76 5.41 5.98
CA PHE A 16 -1.81 5.50 6.99
C PHE A 16 -2.18 4.08 7.48
N GLY A 17 -1.65 3.73 8.65
CA GLY A 17 -1.70 2.41 9.26
C GLY A 17 -0.51 1.53 8.87
N LEU A 18 0.42 1.31 9.79
CA LEU A 18 1.50 0.33 9.68
C LEU A 18 0.96 -1.10 9.73
N GLY A 19 -0.10 -1.31 10.53
CA GLY A 19 -0.81 -2.58 10.65
C GLY A 19 -0.05 -3.63 11.47
N SER A 20 -0.79 -4.59 12.04
CA SER A 20 -0.25 -5.57 12.98
C SER A 20 0.73 -6.58 12.38
N GLN A 21 0.74 -6.74 11.05
CA GLN A 21 1.66 -7.64 10.34
C GLN A 21 2.79 -6.90 9.62
N GLY A 22 2.97 -5.60 9.89
CA GLY A 22 4.08 -4.81 9.34
C GLY A 22 3.99 -4.48 7.85
N GLY A 23 2.83 -4.71 7.22
CA GLY A 23 2.62 -4.40 5.80
C GLY A 23 2.90 -2.93 5.46
N GLY A 24 2.40 -2.00 6.28
CA GLY A 24 2.67 -0.57 6.10
C GLY A 24 4.13 -0.19 6.40
N SER A 25 4.82 -0.90 7.30
CA SER A 25 6.26 -0.72 7.51
C SER A 25 7.06 -1.14 6.26
N GLY A 26 6.62 -2.20 5.58
CA GLY A 26 7.17 -2.62 4.29
C GLY A 26 6.97 -1.56 3.21
N ASP A 27 5.78 -1.00 3.12
CA ASP A 27 5.47 0.10 2.19
C ASP A 27 6.34 1.33 2.47
N LEU A 28 6.48 1.74 3.74
CA LEU A 28 7.30 2.86 4.16
C LEU A 28 8.77 2.69 3.77
N SER A 29 9.31 1.50 4.03
CA SER A 29 10.69 1.13 3.68
C SER A 29 10.90 1.16 2.16
N TRP A 30 9.96 0.56 1.41
CA TRP A 30 10.03 0.53 -0.05
C TRP A 30 9.95 1.93 -0.66
N LEU A 31 9.01 2.76 -0.21
CA LEU A 31 8.84 4.15 -0.67
C LEU A 31 10.09 4.99 -0.44
N THR A 32 10.62 4.97 0.78
CA THR A 32 11.83 5.71 1.16
C THR A 32 13.02 5.28 0.32
N LYS A 33 13.20 3.96 0.13
CA LYS A 33 14.27 3.40 -0.72
C LYS A 33 14.21 3.89 -2.17
N HIS A 34 13.01 4.20 -2.67
CA HIS A 34 12.79 4.66 -4.04
C HIS A 34 12.62 6.17 -4.16
N GLY A 35 13.02 6.92 -3.12
CA GLY A 35 13.18 8.37 -3.17
C GLY A 35 11.92 9.16 -2.87
N ALA A 36 10.85 8.54 -2.38
CA ALA A 36 9.74 9.28 -1.78
C ALA A 36 10.18 9.88 -0.43
N ILE A 37 9.64 11.05 -0.09
CA ILE A 37 9.71 11.61 1.25
C ILE A 37 8.55 10.97 2.01
N ALA A 38 8.77 9.81 2.62
CA ALA A 38 7.69 9.01 3.20
C ALA A 38 7.68 9.07 4.72
N THR A 39 6.48 9.12 5.30
CA THR A 39 6.26 8.99 6.75
C THR A 39 5.05 8.10 7.02
N ALA A 40 4.83 7.73 8.28
CA ALA A 40 3.72 6.90 8.69
C ALA A 40 2.86 7.57 9.76
N SER A 41 1.60 7.18 9.78
CA SER A 41 0.60 7.56 10.78
C SER A 41 -0.07 6.28 11.27
N ASP A 42 -0.05 6.02 12.58
CA ASP A 42 -0.66 4.83 13.18
C ASP A 42 -1.40 5.19 14.47
N ARG A 43 -2.34 4.33 14.87
CA ARG A 43 -3.02 4.42 16.17
C ARG A 43 -2.12 3.96 17.31
N ASP A 44 -1.14 3.11 17.01
CA ASP A 44 -0.14 2.68 17.97
C ASP A 44 0.91 3.78 18.20
N LEU A 45 0.75 4.50 19.32
CA LEU A 45 1.64 5.58 19.74
C LEU A 45 3.06 5.11 20.08
N THR A 46 3.28 3.80 20.25
CA THR A 46 4.64 3.25 20.41
C THR A 46 5.39 3.23 19.09
N LEU A 47 4.68 3.08 17.97
CA LEU A 47 5.25 3.07 16.62
C LEU A 47 5.31 4.47 16.03
N VAL A 48 4.28 5.29 16.26
CA VAL A 48 4.19 6.67 15.77
C VAL A 48 3.75 7.60 16.91
N PRO A 49 4.69 8.31 17.57
CA PRO A 49 4.39 9.08 18.79
C PRO A 49 3.33 10.18 18.62
N GLU A 50 3.24 10.79 17.43
CA GLU A 50 2.26 11.84 17.13
C GLU A 50 0.86 11.29 16.85
N GLY A 51 0.72 9.97 16.67
CA GLY A 51 -0.54 9.31 16.32
C GLY A 51 -1.04 9.69 14.93
N GLN A 52 -2.36 9.82 14.80
CA GLN A 52 -3.04 10.17 13.55
C GLN A 52 -3.62 11.58 13.60
N THR A 53 -3.12 12.47 12.76
CA THR A 53 -3.47 13.90 12.79
C THR A 53 -3.85 14.45 11.42
N LYS A 54 -4.52 15.61 11.38
CA LYS A 54 -4.87 16.29 10.11
C LYS A 54 -3.65 16.94 9.47
N GLU A 55 -2.71 17.38 10.29
CA GLU A 55 -1.45 17.99 9.85
C GLU A 55 -0.62 17.01 9.01
N GLN A 56 -0.62 15.72 9.38
CA GLN A 56 0.01 14.66 8.59
C GLN A 56 -0.69 14.48 7.23
N ILE A 57 -2.01 14.61 7.18
CA ILE A 57 -2.79 14.56 5.92
C ILE A 57 -2.45 15.76 5.04
N ASP A 58 -2.46 16.97 5.61
CA ASP A 58 -2.19 18.21 4.87
C ASP A 58 -0.74 18.30 4.36
N TRP A 59 0.19 17.58 5.01
CA TRP A 59 1.57 17.46 4.55
C TRP A 59 1.72 16.57 3.30
N ALA A 60 0.82 15.59 3.10
CA ALA A 60 1.01 14.54 2.11
C ALA A 60 0.55 14.95 0.70
N ASP A 61 1.28 14.48 -0.32
CA ASP A 61 0.85 14.52 -1.73
C ASP A 61 0.01 13.28 -2.11
N LEU A 62 0.18 12.18 -1.37
CA LEU A 62 -0.43 10.88 -1.59
C LEU A 62 -0.54 10.13 -0.26
N ILE A 63 -1.65 9.43 -0.06
CA ILE A 63 -1.84 8.52 1.08
C ILE A 63 -1.85 7.06 0.60
N ILE A 64 -1.02 6.22 1.22
CA ILE A 64 -1.15 4.76 1.17
C ILE A 64 -1.92 4.30 2.40
N LYS A 65 -3.17 3.93 2.22
CA LYS A 65 -4.05 3.40 3.26
C LYS A 65 -3.87 1.89 3.39
N ASN A 66 -3.66 1.42 4.62
CA ASN A 66 -3.69 0.00 4.94
C ASN A 66 -5.13 -0.55 4.80
N PRO A 67 -5.34 -1.76 4.26
CA PRO A 67 -6.67 -2.38 4.15
C PRO A 67 -7.47 -2.46 5.46
N GLY A 68 -6.78 -2.53 6.60
CA GLY A 68 -7.44 -2.55 7.92
C GLY A 68 -8.06 -1.22 8.37
N VAL A 69 -7.81 -0.12 7.63
CA VAL A 69 -8.39 1.20 7.92
C VAL A 69 -9.71 1.37 7.14
N PRO A 70 -10.84 1.58 7.83
CA PRO A 70 -12.14 1.81 7.19
C PRO A 70 -12.11 2.99 6.22
N ASP A 71 -12.93 2.95 5.18
CA ASP A 71 -13.04 4.07 4.23
C ASP A 71 -13.78 5.28 4.81
N GLU A 72 -14.59 5.03 5.84
CA GLU A 72 -15.35 6.00 6.62
C GLU A 72 -14.52 6.65 7.74
N HIS A 73 -13.24 6.27 7.87
CA HIS A 73 -12.35 6.87 8.86
C HIS A 73 -12.26 8.39 8.66
N GLU A 74 -12.47 9.18 9.72
CA GLU A 74 -12.62 10.65 9.62
C GLU A 74 -11.46 11.29 8.85
N LEU A 75 -10.21 10.92 9.16
CA LEU A 75 -9.02 11.45 8.47
C LEU A 75 -8.92 11.01 7.00
N ILE A 76 -9.45 9.84 6.66
CA ILE A 76 -9.50 9.38 5.25
C ILE A 76 -10.58 10.14 4.48
N LEU A 77 -11.75 10.38 5.09
CA LEU A 77 -12.78 11.23 4.52
C LEU A 77 -12.30 12.68 4.34
N TYR A 78 -11.56 13.20 5.32
CA TYR A 78 -10.90 14.51 5.24
C TYR A 78 -9.90 14.57 4.08
N ALA A 79 -9.01 13.58 3.94
CA ALA A 79 -8.09 13.54 2.80
C ALA A 79 -8.84 13.54 1.45
N LYS A 80 -9.88 12.71 1.33
CA LYS A 80 -10.71 12.63 0.12
C LYS A 80 -11.41 13.95 -0.20
N SER A 81 -11.94 14.67 0.82
CA SER A 81 -12.62 15.97 0.61
C SER A 81 -11.67 17.07 0.14
N ARG A 82 -10.37 16.93 0.41
CA ARG A 82 -9.29 17.79 -0.08
C ARG A 82 -8.81 17.43 -1.49
N GLY A 83 -9.36 16.36 -2.09
CA GLY A 83 -8.91 15.83 -3.37
C GLY A 83 -7.58 15.08 -3.30
N LEU A 84 -7.10 14.74 -2.11
CA LEU A 84 -5.87 13.96 -1.96
C LEU A 84 -6.09 12.52 -2.44
N PRO A 85 -5.19 11.98 -3.28
CA PRO A 85 -5.26 10.58 -3.67
C PRO A 85 -5.05 9.67 -2.44
N VAL A 86 -6.00 8.76 -2.22
CA VAL A 86 -5.91 7.71 -1.19
C VAL A 86 -5.94 6.35 -1.88
N LEU A 87 -4.85 5.61 -1.81
CA LEU A 87 -4.66 4.34 -2.49
C LEU A 87 -4.24 3.25 -1.50
N THR A 88 -4.42 1.98 -1.86
CA THR A 88 -3.81 0.86 -1.14
C THR A 88 -2.53 0.42 -1.85
N SER A 89 -1.65 -0.29 -1.14
CA SER A 89 -0.41 -0.84 -1.70
C SER A 89 -0.67 -1.77 -2.89
N ILE A 90 -1.74 -2.58 -2.82
CA ILE A 90 -2.17 -3.44 -3.93
C ILE A 90 -2.66 -2.61 -5.13
N ALA A 91 -3.41 -1.52 -4.91
CA ALA A 91 -3.87 -0.66 -6.00
C ALA A 91 -2.68 0.01 -6.71
N LEU A 92 -1.67 0.42 -5.94
CA LEU A 92 -0.41 0.92 -6.49
C LEU A 92 0.31 -0.17 -7.30
N PHE A 93 0.46 -1.37 -6.77
CA PHE A 93 1.09 -2.48 -7.48
C PHE A 93 0.39 -2.75 -8.82
N VAL A 94 -0.92 -2.95 -8.81
CA VAL A 94 -1.71 -3.28 -10.01
C VAL A 94 -1.65 -2.15 -11.05
N LYS A 95 -1.66 -0.88 -10.62
CA LYS A 95 -1.61 0.26 -11.53
C LYS A 95 -0.28 0.37 -12.29
N TYR A 96 0.82 -0.09 -11.70
CA TYR A 96 2.17 0.18 -12.22
C TYR A 96 3.02 -1.05 -12.53
N THR A 97 2.53 -2.24 -12.19
CA THR A 97 3.13 -3.49 -12.61
C THR A 97 3.07 -3.62 -14.13
N SER A 98 4.17 -4.09 -14.72
CA SER A 98 4.22 -4.50 -16.13
C SER A 98 4.17 -6.02 -16.28
N LEU A 99 4.04 -6.73 -15.15
CA LEU A 99 4.01 -8.19 -15.11
C LEU A 99 2.57 -8.67 -15.28
N THR A 100 2.41 -9.81 -15.95
CA THR A 100 1.13 -10.53 -15.97
C THR A 100 0.72 -10.82 -14.54
N THR A 101 -0.46 -10.34 -14.14
CA THR A 101 -0.93 -10.40 -12.76
C THR A 101 -2.25 -11.17 -12.69
N ILE A 102 -2.34 -12.15 -11.79
CA ILE A 102 -3.56 -12.92 -11.54
C ILE A 102 -4.12 -12.49 -10.17
N GLY A 103 -5.31 -11.88 -10.17
CA GLY A 103 -6.01 -11.49 -8.96
C GLY A 103 -6.95 -12.59 -8.48
N VAL A 104 -6.83 -13.00 -7.21
CA VAL A 104 -7.74 -13.97 -6.56
C VAL A 104 -8.47 -13.30 -5.41
N THR A 105 -9.81 -13.32 -5.44
CA THR A 105 -10.68 -12.76 -4.39
C THR A 105 -11.75 -13.76 -3.96
N GLY A 106 -12.42 -13.51 -2.83
CA GLY A 106 -13.51 -14.34 -2.31
C GLY A 106 -13.45 -14.51 -0.78
N THR A 107 -14.55 -14.93 -0.17
CA THR A 107 -14.63 -15.07 1.30
C THR A 107 -13.77 -16.23 1.82
N ARG A 108 -13.71 -17.35 1.09
CA ARG A 108 -12.97 -18.57 1.45
C ARG A 108 -12.20 -19.12 0.25
N GLY A 109 -11.20 -19.95 0.49
CA GLY A 109 -10.44 -20.66 -0.57
C GLY A 109 -9.31 -19.86 -1.23
N LYS A 110 -9.22 -18.54 -1.05
CA LYS A 110 -8.18 -17.67 -1.66
C LYS A 110 -6.76 -18.23 -1.58
N SER A 111 -6.27 -18.55 -0.39
CA SER A 111 -4.89 -19.02 -0.21
C SER A 111 -4.65 -20.37 -0.89
N THR A 112 -5.62 -21.29 -0.83
CA THR A 112 -5.55 -22.57 -1.52
C THR A 112 -5.58 -22.40 -3.04
N THR A 113 -6.45 -21.54 -3.56
CA THR A 113 -6.54 -21.23 -4.99
C THR A 113 -5.25 -20.59 -5.50
N VAL A 114 -4.69 -19.61 -4.77
CA VAL A 114 -3.39 -19.01 -5.10
C VAL A 114 -2.29 -20.08 -5.14
N ALA A 115 -2.21 -20.95 -4.12
CA ALA A 115 -1.21 -22.01 -4.09
C ALA A 115 -1.34 -23.00 -5.27
N LEU A 116 -2.57 -23.40 -5.62
CA LEU A 116 -2.81 -24.28 -6.77
C LEU A 116 -2.44 -23.61 -8.10
N ILE A 117 -2.81 -22.34 -8.30
CA ILE A 117 -2.41 -21.58 -9.48
C ILE A 117 -0.88 -21.54 -9.60
N THR A 118 -0.18 -21.21 -8.51
CA THR A 118 1.29 -21.19 -8.48
C THR A 118 1.89 -22.55 -8.87
N GLN A 119 1.39 -23.66 -8.30
CA GLN A 119 1.89 -25.00 -8.64
C GLN A 119 1.62 -25.40 -10.10
N MET A 120 0.45 -25.03 -10.64
CA MET A 120 0.12 -25.29 -12.04
C MET A 120 1.03 -24.50 -12.98
N LEU A 121 1.27 -23.22 -12.68
CA LEU A 121 2.15 -22.37 -13.48
C LEU A 121 3.60 -22.86 -13.41
N GLU A 122 4.13 -23.19 -12.24
CA GLU A 122 5.51 -23.68 -12.10
C GLU A 122 5.74 -24.98 -12.87
N ARG A 123 4.71 -25.84 -12.95
CA ARG A 123 4.78 -27.07 -13.75
C ARG A 123 4.84 -26.81 -15.25
N VAL A 124 4.14 -25.78 -15.74
CA VAL A 124 4.08 -25.43 -17.17
C VAL A 124 5.24 -24.51 -17.58
N TYR A 125 5.71 -23.65 -16.67
CA TYR A 125 6.76 -22.65 -16.88
C TYR A 125 7.84 -22.71 -15.79
N PRO A 126 8.64 -23.79 -15.70
CA PRO A 126 9.60 -23.97 -14.62
C PRO A 126 10.62 -22.82 -14.53
N GLY A 127 10.83 -22.30 -13.32
CA GLY A 127 11.79 -21.23 -13.03
C GLY A 127 11.40 -19.84 -13.59
N GLN A 128 10.17 -19.67 -14.05
CA GLN A 128 9.65 -18.40 -14.58
C GLN A 128 8.52 -17.79 -13.73
N VAL A 129 8.12 -18.48 -12.65
CA VAL A 129 7.03 -18.09 -11.74
C VAL A 129 7.58 -17.54 -10.43
#